data_AF-A0A9E1DWG9-F1
#
_entry.id   AF-A0A9E1DWG9-F1
#
_cell.length_a   1.000
_cell.length_b   1.000
_cell.length_c   1.000
_cell.angle_alpha   90.00
_cell.angle_beta   90.00
_cell.angle_gamma   90.00
#
_symmetry.space_group_name_H-M   'P 1'
#
loop_
_entity.id
_entity.type
_entity.pdbx_description
1 polymer ?
#
loop_
_entity_poly.entity_id
_entity_poly.type
_entity_poly.pdbx_seq_one_letter_code
_entity_poly.pdbx_strand_id
1 'polypeptide(L)' 'MTEIIEVKAREILDSRGTPTVEVDILLDSGAFGRAAVPSGASTGSREALELRDEDSGRYGGKGVTRAVENVNNLIAPAI' A
#
# COMPACT_ATOMS: atom_id res chain seq x y z
N MET A 1 11.22 -3.04 22.69
CA MET A 1 12.21 -2.50 21.73
C MET A 1 11.45 -1.87 20.56
N THR A 2 12.03 -0.94 19.80
CA THR A 2 11.33 -0.25 18.68
C THR A 2 11.73 -0.78 17.30
N GLU A 3 12.43 -1.90 17.25
CA GLU A 3 12.83 -2.57 16.01
C GLU A 3 11.60 -3.13 15.29
N ILE A 4 11.57 -2.99 13.96
CA ILE A 4 10.51 -3.52 13.10
C ILE A 4 10.79 -5.00 12.85
N ILE A 5 9.81 -5.87 13.11
CA ILE A 5 9.96 -7.32 12.94
C ILE A 5 9.01 -7.91 11.89
N GLU A 6 7.91 -7.20 11.57
CA GLU A 6 7.01 -7.59 10.49
C GLU A 6 6.47 -6.36 9.78
N VAL A 7 6.47 -6.40 8.45
CA VAL A 7 5.80 -5.45 7.56
C VAL A 7 4.94 -6.26 6.60
N LYS A 8 3.65 -5.95 6.54
CA LYS A 8 2.71 -6.69 5.69
C LYS A 8 1.72 -5.77 4.99
N ALA A 9 1.77 -5.75 3.67
CA ALA A 9 0.83 -5.01 2.83
C ALA A 9 -0.28 -5.90 2.26
N ARG A 10 -1.43 -5.28 2.01
CA ARG A 10 -2.59 -5.86 1.32
C ARG A 10 -3.34 -4.81 0.50
N GLU A 11 -4.09 -5.30 -0.49
CA GLU A 11 -5.05 -4.49 -1.25
C GLU A 11 -6.38 -4.45 -0.49
N ILE A 12 -6.90 -3.25 -0.24
CA ILE A 12 -8.23 -2.99 0.33
C ILE A 12 -9.01 -2.03 -0.58
N LEU A 13 -10.26 -1.70 -0.25
CA LEU A 13 -11.04 -0.71 -0.98
C LEU A 13 -11.15 0.63 -0.22
N ASP A 14 -10.98 1.73 -0.95
CA ASP A 14 -11.20 3.09 -0.44
C ASP A 14 -12.71 3.42 -0.32
N SER A 15 -13.02 4.63 0.15
CA SER A 15 -14.40 5.10 0.33
C SER A 15 -15.21 5.20 -0.97
N ARG A 16 -14.57 5.10 -2.14
CA ARG A 16 -15.20 5.10 -3.46
C ARG A 16 -15.19 3.72 -4.11
N GLY A 17 -14.79 2.68 -3.37
CA GLY A 17 -14.69 1.31 -3.89
C GLY A 17 -13.51 1.11 -4.85
N THR A 18 -12.51 2.00 -4.85
CA THR A 18 -11.29 1.86 -5.64
C THR A 18 -10.21 1.17 -4.80
N PRO A 19 -9.44 0.22 -5.35
CA PRO A 19 -8.34 -0.41 -4.62
C PRO A 19 -7.35 0.60 -4.05
N THR A 20 -6.82 0.34 -2.86
CA THR A 20 -5.72 1.07 -2.23
C THR A 20 -4.88 0.14 -1.35
N VAL A 21 -3.70 0.61 -0.94
CA VAL A 21 -2.75 -0.15 -0.12
C VAL A 21 -3.02 0.08 1.37
N GLU A 22 -3.09 -1.00 2.13
CA GLU A 22 -3.02 -0.99 3.60
C GLU A 22 -1.75 -1.73 4.05
N VAL A 23 -1.05 -1.19 5.04
CA VAL A 23 0.18 -1.78 5.59
C VAL A 23 0.05 -1.92 7.11
N ASP A 24 0.39 -3.11 7.59
CA ASP A 24 0.59 -3.42 9.00
C ASP A 24 2.10 -3.41 9.32
N ILE A 25 2.43 -2.89 10.50
CA ILE A 25 3.78 -2.93 11.09
C ILE A 25 3.69 -3.52 12.49
N LEU A 26 4.53 -4.52 12.78
CA LEU A 26 4.72 -5.07 14.12
C LEU A 26 6.15 -4.79 14.58
N LEU A 27 6.28 -4.27 15.80
CA LEU A 27 7.57 -4.08 16.46
C LEU A 27 7.87 -5.23 17.42
N ASP A 28 9.15 -5.41 17.75
CA ASP A 28 9.60 -6.40 18.74
C ASP A 28 9.00 -6.18 20.14
N SER A 29 8.60 -4.95 20.49
CA SER A 29 7.82 -4.69 21.71
C SER A 29 6.40 -5.28 21.69
N GLY A 30 5.92 -5.79 20.56
CA GLY A 30 4.52 -6.14 20.32
C GLY A 30 3.64 -4.94 19.96
N ALA A 31 4.19 -3.73 19.85
CA ALA A 31 3.45 -2.57 19.36
C ALA A 31 3.05 -2.78 17.89
N PHE A 32 1.79 -2.46 17.57
CA PHE A 32 1.19 -2.69 16.27
C PHE A 32 0.64 -1.38 15.69
N GLY A 33 0.90 -1.15 14.41
CA GLY A 33 0.34 -0.03 13.64
C GLY A 33 -0.23 -0.50 12.32
N ARG A 34 -1.35 0.09 11.91
CA ARG A 34 -1.99 -0.13 10.61
C ARG A 34 -2.35 1.20 9.97
N ALA A 35 -2.03 1.33 8.69
CA ALA A 35 -2.39 2.51 7.92
C ALA A 35 -2.84 2.13 6.51
N ALA A 36 -3.90 2.80 6.04
CA ALA A 36 -4.35 2.75 4.66
C ALA A 36 -4.03 4.08 3.95
N VAL A 37 -3.60 4.00 2.70
CA VAL A 37 -3.22 5.17 1.92
C VAL A 37 -4.45 5.77 1.23
N PRO A 38 -4.71 7.09 1.35
CA PRO A 38 -5.79 7.73 0.60
C PRO A 38 -5.42 7.84 -0.88
N SER A 39 -6.40 7.73 -1.78
CA SER A 39 -6.22 8.01 -3.20
C SER A 39 -6.88 9.33 -3.57
N GLY A 40 -6.07 10.31 -3.96
CA GLY A 40 -6.55 11.62 -4.40
C GLY A 40 -7.26 11.56 -5.75
N ALA A 41 -8.17 12.50 -6.02
CA ALA A 41 -8.68 12.74 -7.37
C ALA A 41 -7.77 13.69 -8.18
N SER A 42 -6.83 14.38 -7.51
CA SER A 42 -5.88 15.27 -8.16
C SER A 42 -4.94 14.49 -9.08
N THR A 43 -4.59 15.09 -10.21
CA THR A 43 -3.64 14.54 -11.20
C THR A 43 -2.52 15.55 -11.45
N GLY A 44 -2.14 16.31 -10.42
CA GLY A 44 -1.10 17.31 -10.52
C GLY A 44 0.20 16.71 -11.03
N SER A 45 0.77 17.26 -12.10
CA SER A 45 1.99 16.74 -12.73
C SER A 45 3.26 16.88 -11.88
N ARG A 46 3.15 17.50 -10.69
CA ARG A 46 4.23 17.69 -9.72
C ARG A 46 3.97 16.95 -8.39
N GLU A 47 3.00 16.06 -8.37
CA GLU A 47 2.69 15.22 -7.22
C GLU A 47 3.48 13.91 -7.28
N ALA A 48 3.65 13.25 -6.12
CA ALA A 48 4.14 11.88 -6.10
C ALA A 48 3.09 10.97 -6.77
N LEU A 49 3.55 10.13 -7.70
CA LEU A 49 2.66 9.29 -8.51
C LEU A 49 2.33 7.99 -7.77
N GLU A 50 1.04 7.69 -7.66
CA GLU A 50 0.58 6.37 -7.19
C GLU A 50 0.87 5.28 -8.23
N LEU A 51 1.25 4.09 -7.76
CA LEU A 51 1.49 2.94 -8.63
C LEU A 51 0.21 2.12 -8.77
N ARG A 52 -0.32 2.04 -10.00
CA ARG A 52 -1.47 1.22 -10.39
C ARG A 52 -1.05 0.05 -11.26
N ASP A 53 -1.90 -0.97 -11.31
CA ASP A 53 -1.66 -2.19 -12.07
C ASP A 53 -1.89 -2.01 -13.58
N GLU A 54 -2.75 -1.06 -13.98
CA GLU A 54 -3.15 -0.80 -15.37
C GLU A 54 -3.79 -2.02 -16.08
N ASP A 55 -4.16 -3.06 -15.33
CA ASP A 55 -4.91 -4.22 -15.81
C ASP A 55 -6.41 -3.91 -15.90
N SER A 56 -6.90 -3.65 -17.12
CA SER A 56 -8.32 -3.37 -17.37
C SER A 56 -9.28 -4.47 -16.89
N GLY A 57 -8.81 -5.72 -16.74
CA GLY A 57 -9.60 -6.84 -16.24
C GLY A 57 -9.92 -6.76 -14.74
N ARG A 58 -9.19 -5.93 -13.98
CA ARG A 58 -9.36 -5.77 -12.54
C ARG A 58 -9.57 -4.30 -12.18
N TYR A 59 -10.72 -4.00 -11.58
CA TYR A 59 -11.09 -2.65 -11.12
C TYR A 59 -10.88 -1.55 -12.18
N GLY A 60 -11.02 -1.89 -13.46
CA GLY A 60 -10.81 -0.96 -14.58
C GLY A 60 -9.38 -0.40 -14.65
N GLY A 61 -8.35 -1.20 -14.34
CA GLY A 61 -6.95 -0.79 -14.34
C GLY A 61 -6.44 -0.19 -13.03
N LYS A 62 -7.32 -0.06 -12.02
CA LYS A 62 -7.01 0.65 -10.77
C LYS A 62 -6.52 -0.25 -9.63
N GLY A 63 -6.25 -1.53 -9.91
CA GLY A 63 -5.60 -2.43 -8.95
C GLY A 63 -4.28 -1.87 -8.45
N VAL A 64 -3.85 -2.32 -7.27
CA VAL A 64 -2.60 -1.91 -6.61
C VAL A 64 -1.75 -3.11 -6.21
N THR A 65 -1.92 -4.26 -6.85
CA THR A 65 -1.16 -5.47 -6.51
C THR A 65 0.34 -5.29 -6.68
N ARG A 66 0.80 -4.56 -7.70
CA ARG A 66 2.22 -4.21 -7.86
C ARG A 66 2.75 -3.37 -6.71
N ALA A 67 1.95 -2.43 -6.20
CA ALA A 67 2.34 -1.62 -5.05
C ALA A 67 2.44 -2.47 -3.78
N VAL A 68 1.48 -3.38 -3.56
CA VAL A 68 1.48 -4.34 -2.45
C VAL A 68 2.71 -5.27 -2.51
N GLU A 69 3.03 -5.79 -3.70
CA GLU A 69 4.21 -6.62 -3.93
C GLU A 69 5.51 -5.86 -3.63
N ASN A 70 5.62 -4.60 -4.05
CA ASN A 70 6.78 -3.78 -3.74
C ASN A 70 6.96 -3.60 -2.23
N VAL A 71 5.87 -3.38 -1.47
CA VAL A 71 5.97 -3.29 -0.01
C VAL A 71 6.45 -4.60 0.59
N ASN A 72 5.83 -5.73 0.22
CA ASN A 72 6.13 -7.03 0.82
C ASN A 72 7.51 -7.58 0.43
N ASN A 73 7.97 -7.34 -0.81
CA ASN A 73 9.12 -8.03 -1.37
C ASN A 73 10.35 -7.14 -1.54
N LEU A 74 10.20 -5.81 -1.55
CA LEU A 74 11.31 -4.87 -1.74
C LEU A 74 11.53 -3.98 -0.51
N ILE A 75 10.45 -3.40 0.03
CA ILE A 75 10.55 -2.47 1.16
C ILE A 75 10.72 -3.24 2.46
N ALA A 76 9.86 -4.23 2.74
CA ALA A 76 9.88 -4.98 3.99
C ALA A 76 11.25 -5.64 4.30
N PRO A 77 11.96 -6.26 3.34
CA PRO A 77 13.30 -6.82 3.62
C PRO A 77 14.41 -5.78 3.79
N ALA A 78 14.15 -4.50 3.48
CA ALA A 78 15.14 -3.43 3.46
C ALA A 78 15.06 -2.48 4.67
N ILE A 79 14.11 -2.70 5.58
CA ILE A 79 13.84 -1.84 6.74
C ILE A 79 13.84 -2.60 8.06
#